data_AF-A0A5B8UJ81-F1
#
_entry.id   AF-A0A5B8UJ81-F1
#
_cell.length_a   1.000
_cell.length_b   1.000
_cell.length_c   1.000
_cell.angle_alpha   90.00
_cell.angle_beta   90.00
_cell.angle_gamma   90.00
#
_symmetry.space_group_name_H-M   'P 1'
#
loop_
_entity.id
_entity.type
_entity.pdbx_description
1 polymer ?
#
loop_
_entity_poly.entity_id
_entity_poly.type
_entity_poly.pdbx_seq_one_letter_code
_entity_poly.pdbx_strand_id
1 'polypeptide(L)'
;MFSLLVGIVALGLVHALIPNHWLPLVAVAKAEGWSKKEITKVAFLSALAHVSGTVLLGIVLGNVGQTLARRYDDYVHIIAPVLLIVFGLIYFTINLPHHHHSKQEDVSAYKRSKRRWILIFVVMMFLSPCLEVESLFLSAGAYGMNHVFAMAVAYAIVSISGIVALVLLAFQGVKLMNAHFFEHHEKRLTGGILIGVGILSFFIH
;
A
#
# COMPACT_ATOMS: atom_id res chain seq x y z
N MET A 1 -8.05 13.41 -14.15
CA MET A 1 -6.62 13.01 -13.86
C MET A 1 -6.07 13.50 -12.53
N PHE A 2 -6.19 14.78 -12.22
CA PHE A 2 -5.70 15.35 -10.96
C PHE A 2 -6.24 14.63 -9.71
N SER A 3 -7.51 14.23 -9.74
CA SER A 3 -8.17 13.44 -8.69
C SER A 3 -7.47 12.11 -8.38
N LEU A 4 -7.00 11.38 -9.39
CA LEU A 4 -6.31 10.11 -9.21
C LEU A 4 -4.90 10.29 -8.62
N LEU A 5 -4.19 11.36 -8.99
CA LEU A 5 -2.89 11.68 -8.40
C LEU A 5 -3.02 12.11 -6.94
N VAL A 6 -4.01 12.94 -6.62
CA VAL A 6 -4.30 13.27 -5.22
C VAL A 6 -4.72 12.01 -4.45
N GLY A 7 -5.54 11.17 -5.06
CA GLY A 7 -5.98 9.89 -4.51
C GLY A 7 -4.83 8.96 -4.18
N ILE A 8 -3.88 8.76 -5.10
CA ILE A 8 -2.75 7.84 -4.86
C ILE A 8 -1.77 8.37 -3.81
N VAL A 9 -1.56 9.68 -3.75
CA VAL A 9 -0.73 10.32 -2.71
C VAL A 9 -1.40 10.19 -1.35
N ALA A 10 -2.69 10.55 -1.24
CA ALA A 10 -3.43 10.46 0.01
C ALA A 10 -3.54 9.01 0.50
N LEU A 11 -3.88 8.09 -0.39
CA LEU A 11 -3.96 6.66 -0.09
C LEU A 11 -2.59 6.12 0.34
N GLY A 12 -1.52 6.46 -0.38
CA GLY A 12 -0.16 6.03 -0.05
C GLY A 12 0.30 6.53 1.33
N LEU A 13 0.01 7.78 1.69
CA LEU A 13 0.33 8.33 3.01
C LEU A 13 -0.46 7.66 4.13
N VAL A 14 -1.78 7.50 3.95
CA VAL A 14 -2.64 6.86 4.96
C VAL A 14 -2.31 5.38 5.10
N HIS A 15 -2.02 4.70 3.99
CA HIS A 15 -1.63 3.29 4.02
C HIS A 15 -0.28 3.09 4.73
N ALA A 16 0.70 3.98 4.50
CA ALA A 16 1.99 3.90 5.17
C ALA A 16 1.86 4.02 6.71
N LEU A 17 0.89 4.78 7.21
CA LEU A 17 0.63 4.93 8.65
C LEU A 17 0.16 3.63 9.32
N ILE A 18 -0.26 2.64 8.54
CA ILE A 18 -0.72 1.36 9.06
C ILE A 18 0.51 0.56 9.56
N PRO A 19 0.54 0.14 10.84
CA PRO A 19 1.74 -0.45 11.43
C PRO A 19 2.15 -1.83 10.87
N ASN A 20 1.25 -2.51 10.14
CA ASN A 20 1.42 -3.88 9.66
C ASN A 20 2.65 -4.08 8.76
N HIS A 21 3.07 -3.07 8.00
CA HIS A 21 4.19 -3.19 7.04
C HIS A 21 5.57 -2.85 7.64
N TRP A 22 5.63 -2.05 8.71
CA TRP A 22 6.90 -1.53 9.23
C TRP A 22 7.17 -1.88 10.70
N LEU A 23 6.14 -2.10 11.51
CA LEU A 23 6.30 -2.38 12.94
C LEU A 23 7.02 -3.71 13.22
N PRO A 24 6.74 -4.82 12.49
CA PRO A 24 7.47 -6.07 12.69
C PRO A 24 8.99 -5.92 12.45
N LEU A 25 9.38 -5.13 11.45
CA LEU A 25 10.79 -4.85 11.16
C LEU A 25 11.47 -4.08 12.29
N VAL A 26 10.79 -3.07 12.84
CA VAL A 26 11.31 -2.28 13.97
C VAL A 26 11.44 -3.15 15.22
N ALA A 27 10.47 -4.02 15.49
CA ALA A 27 10.50 -4.94 16.63
C ALA A 27 11.69 -5.90 16.56
N VAL A 28 11.92 -6.53 15.40
CA VAL A 28 13.07 -7.43 15.18
C VAL A 28 14.39 -6.67 15.24
N ALA A 29 14.49 -5.50 14.61
CA ALA A 29 15.70 -4.68 14.63
C ALA A 29 16.09 -4.26 16.05
N LYS A 30 15.12 -3.92 16.92
CA LYS A 30 15.37 -3.63 18.33
C LYS A 30 15.77 -4.88 19.12
N ALA A 31 15.13 -6.02 18.88
CA ALA A 31 15.44 -7.27 19.56
C ALA A 31 16.83 -7.83 19.18
N GLU A 32 17.24 -7.69 17.92
CA GLU A 32 18.55 -8.14 17.42
C GLU A 32 19.65 -7.07 17.54
N GLY A 33 19.36 -5.91 18.13
CA GLY A 33 20.36 -4.83 18.33
C GLY A 33 20.94 -4.26 17.04
N TRP A 34 20.14 -4.15 15.98
CA TRP A 34 20.60 -3.62 14.70
C TRP A 34 20.96 -2.14 14.79
N SER A 35 21.98 -1.74 14.02
CA SER A 35 22.33 -0.33 13.83
C SER A 35 21.31 0.39 12.95
N LYS A 36 21.26 1.72 13.07
CA LYS A 36 20.41 2.58 12.23
C LYS A 36 20.65 2.34 10.73
N LYS A 37 21.89 2.11 10.31
CA LYS A 37 22.25 1.84 8.91
C LYS A 37 21.64 0.52 8.42
N GLU A 38 21.66 -0.52 9.26
CA GLU A 38 21.12 -1.83 8.91
C GLU A 38 19.61 -1.79 8.74
N ILE A 39 18.87 -1.23 9.72
CA ILE A 39 17.42 -1.12 9.60
C ILE A 39 17.00 -0.24 8.42
N THR A 40 17.72 0.86 8.15
CA THR A 40 17.45 1.72 6.98
C THR A 40 17.59 0.93 5.68
N LYS A 41 18.66 0.14 5.55
CA LYS A 41 18.90 -0.66 4.34
C LYS A 41 17.82 -1.73 4.14
N VAL A 42 17.44 -2.42 5.21
CA VAL A 42 16.38 -3.44 5.14
C VAL A 42 15.04 -2.80 4.84
N ALA A 43 14.69 -1.68 5.49
CA ALA A 43 13.47 -0.94 5.24
C ALA A 43 13.37 -0.48 3.78
N PHE A 44 14.44 0.07 3.23
CA PHE A 44 14.49 0.49 1.84
C PHE A 44 14.30 -0.69 0.86
N LEU A 45 14.98 -1.82 1.11
CA LEU A 45 14.83 -3.02 0.27
C LEU A 45 13.42 -3.60 0.36
N SER A 46 12.83 -3.65 1.55
CA SER A 46 11.46 -4.09 1.75
C SER A 46 10.45 -3.17 1.08
N ALA A 47 10.61 -1.85 1.21
CA ALA A 47 9.75 -0.88 0.54
C ALA A 47 9.86 -0.99 -0.98
N LEU A 48 11.07 -1.15 -1.51
CA LEU A 48 11.30 -1.33 -2.95
C LEU A 48 10.64 -2.62 -3.47
N ALA A 49 10.73 -3.71 -2.71
CA ALA A 49 10.09 -4.98 -3.04
C ALA A 49 8.56 -4.87 -3.02
N HIS A 50 7.99 -4.24 -2.00
CA HIS A 50 6.55 -4.03 -1.91
C HIS A 50 6.00 -3.12 -3.03
N VAL A 51 6.70 -2.02 -3.30
CA VAL A 51 6.34 -1.11 -4.39
C VAL A 51 6.46 -1.79 -5.75
N SER A 52 7.50 -2.61 -5.97
CA SER A 52 7.66 -3.30 -7.25
C SER A 52 6.56 -4.34 -7.47
N GLY A 53 6.18 -5.12 -6.46
CA GLY A 53 5.03 -6.03 -6.53
C GLY A 53 3.73 -5.30 -6.92
N THR A 54 3.45 -4.19 -6.23
CA THR A 54 2.26 -3.36 -6.49
C THR A 54 2.29 -2.73 -7.89
N VAL A 55 3.42 -2.18 -8.32
CA VAL A 55 3.56 -1.52 -9.63
C VAL A 55 3.47 -2.53 -10.76
N LEU A 56 4.07 -3.72 -10.62
CA LEU A 56 3.99 -4.76 -11.64
C LEU A 56 2.54 -5.19 -11.87
N LEU A 57 1.81 -5.47 -10.79
CA LEU A 57 0.40 -5.84 -10.87
C LEU A 57 -0.46 -4.65 -11.36
N GLY A 58 -0.15 -3.44 -10.90
CA GLY A 58 -0.78 -2.21 -11.35
C GLY A 58 -0.61 -1.94 -12.85
N ILE A 59 0.56 -2.22 -13.43
CA ILE A 59 0.77 -2.10 -14.89
C ILE A 59 -0.11 -3.09 -15.65
N VAL A 60 -0.23 -4.33 -15.16
CA VAL A 60 -1.11 -5.34 -15.77
C VAL A 60 -2.57 -4.85 -15.72
N LEU A 61 -3.04 -4.40 -14.57
CA LEU A 61 -4.40 -3.88 -14.40
C LEU A 61 -4.64 -2.59 -15.19
N GLY A 62 -3.64 -1.71 -15.30
CA GLY A 62 -3.70 -0.53 -16.14
C GLY A 62 -3.88 -0.87 -17.63
N ASN A 63 -3.22 -1.92 -18.13
CA ASN A 63 -3.46 -2.42 -19.48
C ASN A 63 -4.88 -2.98 -19.67
N VAL A 64 -5.41 -3.68 -18.66
CA VAL A 64 -6.81 -4.13 -18.66
C VAL A 64 -7.75 -2.94 -18.71
N GLY A 65 -7.52 -1.91 -17.89
CA GLY A 65 -8.29 -0.67 -17.88
C GLY A 65 -8.26 0.06 -19.22
N GLN A 66 -7.09 0.13 -19.86
CA GLN A 66 -6.95 0.74 -21.19
C GLN A 66 -7.71 -0.04 -22.26
N THR A 67 -7.64 -1.37 -22.22
CA THR A 67 -8.34 -2.24 -23.17
C THR A 67 -9.85 -2.10 -23.01
N LEU A 68 -10.33 -2.05 -21.77
CA LEU A 68 -11.73 -1.85 -21.46
C LEU A 68 -12.20 -0.47 -21.95
N ALA A 69 -11.38 0.57 -21.76
CA ALA A 69 -11.71 1.91 -22.20
C ALA A 69 -11.88 2.04 -23.71
N ARG A 70 -10.94 1.49 -24.48
CA ARG A 70 -11.05 1.50 -25.95
C ARG A 70 -12.27 0.74 -26.48
N ARG A 71 -12.78 -0.24 -25.71
CA ARG A 71 -13.95 -1.04 -26.09
C ARG A 71 -15.28 -0.38 -25.73
N TYR A 72 -15.30 0.47 -24.70
CA TYR A 72 -16.49 1.09 -24.12
C TYR A 72 -16.30 2.60 -23.91
N ASP A 73 -15.81 3.29 -24.94
CA ASP A 73 -15.30 4.68 -24.87
C ASP A 73 -16.28 5.66 -24.19
N ASP A 74 -17.57 5.55 -24.50
CA ASP A 74 -18.65 6.42 -23.96
C ASP A 74 -18.98 6.19 -22.47
N TYR A 75 -18.51 5.09 -21.88
CA TYR A 75 -18.90 4.68 -20.52
C TYR A 75 -17.73 4.72 -19.52
N VAL A 76 -16.51 4.98 -19.98
CA VAL A 76 -15.29 4.97 -19.14
C VAL A 76 -15.40 5.91 -17.95
N HIS A 77 -15.93 7.11 -18.20
CA HIS A 77 -16.08 8.19 -17.23
C HIS A 77 -17.09 7.83 -16.12
N ILE A 78 -17.88 6.77 -16.31
CA ILE A 78 -18.82 6.23 -15.33
C ILE A 78 -18.26 4.93 -14.71
N ILE A 79 -17.72 4.03 -15.54
CA ILE A 79 -17.21 2.72 -15.09
C ILE A 79 -16.07 2.89 -14.08
N ALA A 80 -15.09 3.78 -14.35
CA ALA A 80 -13.93 3.90 -13.49
C ALA A 80 -14.27 4.46 -12.08
N PRO A 81 -15.08 5.54 -11.96
CA PRO A 81 -15.58 5.98 -10.65
C PRO A 81 -16.48 4.96 -9.93
N VAL A 82 -17.37 4.27 -10.65
CA VAL A 82 -18.22 3.21 -10.07
C VAL A 82 -17.37 2.09 -9.49
N LEU A 83 -16.35 1.62 -10.23
CA LEU A 83 -15.44 0.59 -9.73
C LEU A 83 -14.73 1.04 -8.45
N LEU A 84 -14.22 2.28 -8.39
CA LEU A 84 -13.58 2.81 -7.18
C LEU A 84 -14.54 2.86 -5.99
N ILE A 85 -15.80 3.25 -6.21
CA ILE A 85 -16.81 3.25 -5.14
C ILE A 85 -17.14 1.82 -4.71
N VAL A 86 -17.29 0.88 -5.64
CA VAL A 86 -17.55 -0.53 -5.34
C VAL A 86 -16.40 -1.11 -4.53
N PHE A 87 -15.15 -0.95 -4.97
CA PHE A 87 -13.98 -1.38 -4.20
C PHE A 87 -13.95 -0.69 -2.83
N GLY A 88 -14.18 0.63 -2.78
CA GLY A 88 -14.21 1.38 -1.54
C GLY A 88 -15.28 0.87 -0.56
N LEU A 89 -16.49 0.55 -1.03
CA LEU A 89 -17.55 -0.05 -0.22
C LEU A 89 -17.19 -1.46 0.25
N ILE A 90 -16.57 -2.27 -0.61
CA ILE A 90 -16.07 -3.60 -0.25
C ILE A 90 -15.05 -3.46 0.89
N TYR A 91 -14.06 -2.59 0.76
CA TYR A 91 -13.08 -2.35 1.85
C TYR A 91 -13.73 -1.78 3.10
N PHE A 92 -14.67 -0.85 2.96
CA PHE A 92 -15.35 -0.22 4.08
C PHE A 92 -16.23 -1.20 4.88
N THR A 93 -16.83 -2.19 4.20
CA THR A 93 -17.80 -3.14 4.79
C THR A 93 -17.21 -4.49 5.16
N ILE A 94 -16.07 -4.88 4.58
CA ILE A 94 -15.33 -6.08 4.99
C ILE A 94 -14.77 -5.86 6.39
N ASN A 95 -15.61 -6.20 7.37
CA ASN A 95 -15.28 -6.35 8.76
C ASN A 95 -14.83 -7.80 8.99
N LEU A 96 -13.92 -8.32 8.15
CA LEU A 96 -13.29 -9.61 8.44
C LEU A 96 -12.54 -9.40 9.76
N PRO A 97 -12.89 -10.13 10.84
CA PRO A 97 -12.05 -10.18 12.01
C PRO A 97 -10.71 -10.71 11.51
N HIS A 98 -9.71 -9.85 11.42
CA HIS A 98 -8.35 -10.34 11.48
C HIS A 98 -8.19 -10.73 12.94
N HIS A 99 -8.60 -11.97 13.24
CA HIS A 99 -8.03 -12.66 14.36
C HIS A 99 -6.53 -12.56 14.14
N HIS A 100 -5.89 -11.70 14.93
CA HIS A 100 -4.51 -11.89 15.27
C HIS A 100 -4.45 -13.28 15.89
N HIS A 101 -4.26 -14.30 15.05
CA HIS A 101 -3.34 -15.32 15.44
C HIS A 101 -2.00 -14.60 15.56
N SER A 102 -1.83 -13.91 16.69
CA SER A 102 -0.61 -14.03 17.46
C SER A 102 -0.46 -15.51 17.78
N LYS A 103 -0.13 -16.30 16.76
CA LYS A 103 0.98 -17.20 16.97
C LYS A 103 2.12 -16.26 17.32
N GLN A 104 2.26 -16.00 18.61
CA GLN A 104 3.56 -16.11 19.24
C GLN A 104 4.08 -17.51 18.84
N GLU A 105 4.46 -17.68 17.57
CA GLU A 105 5.55 -18.55 17.25
C GLU A 105 6.73 -17.84 17.87
N ASP A 106 6.90 -18.18 19.14
CA ASP A 106 8.13 -18.15 19.89
C ASP A 106 9.25 -17.58 19.02
N VAL A 107 9.67 -16.35 19.32
CA VAL A 107 10.83 -15.71 18.69
C VAL A 107 12.08 -16.61 18.83
N SER A 108 12.03 -17.62 19.70
CA SER A 108 13.00 -18.71 19.85
C SER A 108 13.11 -19.64 18.63
N ALA A 109 12.07 -19.77 17.77
CA ALA A 109 12.13 -20.46 16.49
C ALA A 109 12.94 -19.69 15.42
N TYR A 110 13.18 -18.40 15.65
CA TYR A 110 14.01 -17.54 14.80
C TYR A 110 15.49 -17.46 15.22
N LYS A 111 16.01 -18.51 15.88
CA LYS A 111 17.46 -18.79 15.92
C LYS A 111 18.08 -19.11 14.55
N ARG A 112 17.50 -18.62 13.45
CA ARG A 112 18.01 -18.81 12.08
C ARG A 112 18.60 -17.51 11.56
N SER A 113 19.80 -17.63 10.95
CA SER A 113 20.61 -16.57 10.34
C SER A 113 19.83 -15.32 9.90
N LYS A 114 20.24 -14.15 10.41
CA LYS A 114 19.75 -12.80 10.07
C LYS A 114 19.39 -12.61 8.59
N ARG A 115 20.22 -13.14 7.68
CA ARG A 115 19.99 -13.04 6.22
C ARG A 115 18.71 -13.72 5.77
N ARG A 116 18.38 -14.88 6.36
CA ARG A 116 17.19 -15.65 6.03
C ARG A 116 15.92 -14.92 6.48
N TRP A 117 15.96 -14.28 7.65
CA TRP A 117 14.87 -13.43 8.12
C TRP A 117 14.59 -12.29 7.16
N ILE A 118 15.64 -11.54 6.81
CA ILE A 118 15.54 -10.39 5.91
C ILE A 118 14.97 -10.83 4.55
N LEU A 119 15.45 -11.95 4.01
CA LEU A 119 14.96 -12.45 2.73
C LEU A 119 13.49 -12.84 2.78
N ILE A 120 13.05 -13.56 3.82
CA ILE A 120 11.65 -13.92 4.00
C ILE A 120 10.78 -12.66 4.12
N PHE A 121 11.22 -11.68 4.91
CA PHE A 121 10.49 -10.42 5.09
C PHE A 121 10.37 -9.64 3.78
N VAL A 122 11.44 -9.49 3.01
CA VAL A 122 11.43 -8.81 1.71
C VAL A 122 10.53 -9.54 0.69
N VAL A 123 10.56 -10.87 0.65
CA VAL A 123 9.70 -11.66 -0.23
C VAL A 123 8.23 -11.54 0.16
N MET A 124 7.90 -11.58 1.46
CA MET A 124 6.53 -11.36 1.93
C MET A 124 6.03 -9.97 1.56
N MET A 125 6.88 -8.94 1.70
CA MET A 125 6.56 -7.57 1.29
C MET A 125 6.29 -7.47 -0.22
N PHE A 126 7.07 -8.16 -1.05
CA PHE A 126 6.83 -8.23 -2.50
C PHE A 126 5.51 -8.89 -2.86
N LEU A 127 5.18 -10.00 -2.20
CA LEU A 127 3.96 -10.79 -2.45
C LEU A 127 2.71 -10.22 -1.79
N SER A 128 2.82 -9.10 -1.08
CA SER A 128 1.71 -8.39 -0.45
C SER A 128 1.51 -7.04 -1.14
N PRO A 129 1.05 -7.00 -2.41
CA PRO A 129 0.81 -5.74 -3.10
C PRO A 129 -0.38 -4.98 -2.49
N CYS A 130 -0.39 -3.66 -2.63
CA CYS A 130 -1.51 -2.82 -2.20
C CYS A 130 -2.69 -2.94 -3.17
N LEU A 131 -3.63 -3.83 -2.86
CA LEU A 131 -4.86 -4.03 -3.63
C LEU A 131 -5.70 -2.73 -3.76
N GLU A 132 -5.62 -1.81 -2.79
CA GLU A 132 -6.33 -0.54 -2.87
C GLU A 132 -5.72 0.37 -3.95
N VAL A 133 -4.40 0.38 -4.06
CA VAL A 133 -3.68 1.14 -5.08
C VAL A 133 -3.93 0.55 -6.46
N GLU A 134 -4.05 -0.77 -6.58
CA GLU A 134 -4.40 -1.47 -7.83
C GLU A 134 -5.71 -0.97 -8.46
N SER A 135 -6.71 -0.65 -7.65
CA SER A 135 -7.98 -0.08 -8.14
C SER A 135 -7.77 1.28 -8.84
N LEU A 136 -6.83 2.09 -8.33
CA LEU A 136 -6.44 3.37 -8.93
C LEU A 136 -5.65 3.16 -10.23
N PHE A 137 -4.79 2.14 -10.30
CA PHE A 137 -4.07 1.77 -11.53
C PHE A 137 -5.00 1.29 -12.64
N LEU A 138 -5.99 0.46 -12.30
CA LEU A 138 -7.04 0.02 -13.23
C LEU A 138 -7.80 1.23 -13.79
N SER A 139 -8.20 2.16 -12.91
CA SER A 139 -8.89 3.41 -13.29
C SER A 139 -8.02 4.30 -14.18
N ALA A 140 -6.73 4.48 -13.83
CA ALA A 140 -5.77 5.26 -14.61
C ALA A 140 -5.54 4.70 -16.01
N GLY A 141 -5.55 3.37 -16.14
CA GLY A 141 -5.46 2.66 -17.41
C GLY A 141 -6.52 3.14 -18.41
N ALA A 142 -7.72 3.47 -17.93
CA ALA A 142 -8.80 3.94 -18.76
C ALA A 142 -8.51 5.30 -19.43
N TYR A 143 -7.59 6.08 -18.86
CA TYR A 143 -7.10 7.34 -19.42
C TYR A 143 -5.76 7.17 -20.16
N GLY A 144 -5.22 5.95 -20.22
CA GLY A 144 -4.03 5.58 -20.97
C GLY A 144 -2.79 5.31 -20.10
N MET A 145 -1.87 4.50 -20.65
CA MET A 145 -0.69 4.00 -19.92
C MET A 145 0.28 5.09 -19.43
N ASN A 146 0.31 6.26 -20.05
CA ASN A 146 1.11 7.38 -19.56
C ASN A 146 0.70 7.79 -18.12
N HIS A 147 -0.60 7.75 -17.83
CA HIS A 147 -1.14 8.06 -16.51
C HIS A 147 -0.81 6.96 -15.50
N VAL A 148 -0.85 5.70 -15.94
CA VAL A 148 -0.41 4.55 -15.14
C VAL A 148 1.06 4.68 -14.71
N PHE A 149 1.95 5.05 -15.63
CA PHE A 149 3.37 5.25 -15.31
C PHE A 149 3.59 6.46 -14.39
N ALA A 150 2.88 7.57 -14.61
CA ALA A 150 2.95 8.73 -13.72
C ALA A 150 2.52 8.38 -12.29
N MET A 151 1.44 7.59 -12.14
CA MET A 151 0.96 7.09 -10.86
C MET A 151 1.93 6.10 -10.21
N ALA A 152 2.58 5.24 -10.99
CA ALA A 152 3.62 4.35 -10.48
C ALA A 152 4.80 5.12 -9.88
N VAL A 153 5.26 6.17 -10.54
CA VAL A 153 6.33 7.03 -10.03
C VAL A 153 5.90 7.75 -8.76
N ALA A 154 4.71 8.36 -8.75
CA ALA A 154 4.17 9.05 -7.58
C ALA A 154 4.02 8.09 -6.38
N TYR A 155 3.44 6.92 -6.61
CA TYR A 155 3.30 5.88 -5.61
C TYR A 155 4.65 5.40 -5.06
N ALA A 156 5.62 5.15 -5.94
CA ALA A 156 6.95 4.71 -5.52
C ALA A 156 7.63 5.73 -4.60
N ILE A 157 7.57 7.02 -4.95
CA ILE A 157 8.15 8.09 -4.14
C ILE A 157 7.46 8.15 -2.77
N VAL A 158 6.14 8.20 -2.74
CA VAL A 158 5.36 8.35 -1.50
C VAL A 158 5.51 7.12 -0.61
N SER A 159 5.39 5.91 -1.16
CA SER A 159 5.44 4.67 -0.40
C SER A 159 6.84 4.39 0.15
N ILE A 160 7.90 4.52 -0.68
CA ILE A 160 9.27 4.30 -0.22
C ILE A 160 9.65 5.32 0.85
N SER A 161 9.38 6.60 0.61
CA SER A 161 9.70 7.65 1.60
C SER A 161 8.88 7.49 2.88
N GLY A 162 7.59 7.18 2.79
CA GLY A 162 6.70 6.95 3.92
C GLY A 162 7.14 5.77 4.80
N ILE A 163 7.36 4.60 4.20
CA ILE A 163 7.80 3.40 4.93
C ILE A 163 9.16 3.66 5.61
N VAL A 164 10.15 4.19 4.88
CA VAL A 164 11.48 4.44 5.45
C VAL A 164 11.41 5.48 6.57
N ALA A 165 10.67 6.58 6.39
CA ALA A 165 10.51 7.59 7.42
C ALA A 165 9.85 7.03 8.69
N LEU A 166 8.76 6.28 8.55
CA LEU A 166 8.05 5.70 9.69
C LEU A 166 8.88 4.64 10.41
N VAL A 167 9.60 3.77 9.69
CA VAL A 167 10.56 2.83 10.30
C VAL A 167 11.59 3.59 11.15
N LEU A 168 12.16 4.67 10.62
CA LEU A 168 13.17 5.44 11.33
C LEU A 168 12.63 6.15 12.57
N LEU A 169 11.45 6.78 12.47
CA LEU A 169 10.79 7.43 13.59
C LEU A 169 10.43 6.42 14.70
N ALA A 170 9.86 5.27 14.32
CA ALA A 170 9.54 4.19 15.24
C ALA A 170 10.80 3.60 15.91
N PHE A 171 11.87 3.43 15.13
CA PHE A 171 13.14 2.93 15.63
C PHE A 171 13.74 3.87 16.68
N GLN A 172 13.64 5.19 16.47
CA GLN A 172 14.05 6.22 17.43
C GLN A 172 13.16 6.31 18.67
N GLY A 173 12.07 5.53 18.75
CA GLY A 173 11.19 5.50 19.91
C GLY A 173 10.18 6.64 19.96
N VAL A 174 9.96 7.32 18.83
CA VAL A 174 8.84 8.26 18.71
C VAL A 174 7.56 7.49 18.95
N LYS A 175 6.72 7.97 19.89
CA LYS A 175 5.35 7.48 20.03
C LYS A 175 4.56 7.90 18.80
N LEU A 176 4.61 7.08 17.77
CA LEU A 176 3.77 7.24 16.58
C LEU A 176 2.30 7.16 17.04
N MET A 177 1.48 8.02 16.45
CA MET A 177 0.06 8.20 16.79
C MET A 177 -0.63 6.86 17.01
N ASN A 178 -1.58 6.83 17.95
CA ASN A 178 -2.36 5.69 18.44
C ASN A 178 -2.40 4.48 17.46
N ALA A 179 -1.34 3.65 17.47
CA ALA A 179 -1.13 2.61 16.45
C ALA A 179 -2.31 1.63 16.41
N HIS A 180 -2.89 1.38 17.58
CA HIS A 180 -4.11 0.58 17.75
C HIS A 180 -5.32 1.14 17.00
N PHE A 181 -5.45 2.47 16.88
CA PHE A 181 -6.55 3.08 16.12
C PHE A 181 -6.41 2.80 14.63
N PHE A 182 -5.22 3.02 14.06
CA PHE A 182 -4.95 2.79 12.63
C PHE A 182 -5.06 1.32 12.26
N GLU A 183 -4.60 0.41 13.13
CA GLU A 183 -4.73 -1.04 12.92
C GLU A 183 -6.20 -1.49 12.88
N HIS A 184 -7.06 -0.94 13.75
CA HIS A 184 -8.48 -1.31 13.76
C HIS A 184 -9.32 -0.63 12.66
N HIS A 185 -8.86 0.51 12.14
CA HIS A 185 -9.62 1.32 11.17
C HIS A 185 -9.02 1.33 9.77
N GLU A 186 -7.93 0.60 9.53
CA GLU A 186 -7.22 0.49 8.24
C GLU A 186 -8.19 0.41 7.06
N LYS A 187 -9.04 -0.63 7.04
CA LYS A 187 -9.95 -0.91 5.92
C LYS A 187 -11.04 0.15 5.74
N ARG A 188 -11.48 0.77 6.85
CA ARG A 188 -12.48 1.86 6.80
C ARG A 188 -11.87 3.14 6.28
N LEU A 189 -10.62 3.43 6.65
CA LEU A 189 -9.88 4.60 6.16
C LEU A 189 -9.56 4.45 4.67
N THR A 190 -9.00 3.31 4.25
CA THR A 190 -8.70 3.06 2.83
C THR A 190 -9.98 3.00 1.99
N GLY A 191 -11.02 2.32 2.46
CA GLY A 191 -12.34 2.30 1.82
C GLY A 191 -12.96 3.69 1.68
N GLY A 192 -12.88 4.52 2.74
CA GLY A 192 -13.35 5.90 2.70
C GLY A 192 -12.61 6.78 1.69
N ILE A 193 -11.29 6.62 1.58
CA ILE A 193 -10.48 7.32 0.56
C ILE A 193 -10.90 6.89 -0.85
N LEU A 194 -11.07 5.59 -1.09
CA LEU A 194 -11.50 5.07 -2.40
C LEU A 194 -12.88 5.58 -2.79
N ILE A 195 -13.85 5.58 -1.86
CA ILE A 195 -15.18 6.16 -2.08
C ILE A 195 -15.06 7.65 -2.41
N GLY A 196 -14.29 8.40 -1.63
CA GLY A 196 -14.09 9.84 -1.85
C GLY A 196 -13.46 10.15 -3.21
N VAL A 197 -12.40 9.42 -3.58
CA VAL A 197 -11.74 9.55 -4.89
C VAL A 197 -12.69 9.16 -6.03
N GLY A 198 -13.47 8.10 -5.85
CA GLY A 198 -14.50 7.68 -6.81
C GLY A 198 -15.55 8.78 -7.03
N ILE A 199 -16.13 9.31 -5.94
CA ILE A 199 -17.11 10.41 -6.01
C ILE A 199 -16.50 11.64 -6.70
N LEU A 200 -15.33 12.09 -6.27
CA LEU A 200 -14.66 13.25 -6.86
C LEU A 200 -14.35 13.08 -8.34
N SER A 201 -14.06 11.85 -8.78
CA SER A 201 -13.77 11.56 -10.18
C SER A 201 -14.98 11.72 -11.10
N PHE A 202 -16.22 11.69 -10.58
CA PHE A 202 -17.40 12.07 -11.37
C PHE A 202 -17.47 13.57 -11.66
N PHE A 203 -16.94 14.41 -10.77
CA PHE A 203 -17.03 15.87 -10.89
C PHE A 203 -15.79 16.51 -11.51
N ILE A 204 -14.65 15.80 -11.49
CA ILE A 204 -13.36 16.31 -11.96
C ILE A 204 -12.82 15.34 -13.02
N HIS A 205 -13.08 15.63 -14.29
CA HIS A 205 -12.54 14.89 -15.44
C HIS A 205 -11.11 15.36 -15.75
#